data_AF-A0A4S4KFX3-F1
#
_entry.id   AF-A0A4S4KFX3-F1
#
_cell.length_a   1.000
_cell.length_b   1.000
_cell.length_c   1.000
_cell.angle_alpha   90.00
_cell.angle_beta   90.00
_cell.angle_gamma   90.00
#
_symmetry.space_group_name_H-M   'P 1'
#
loop_
_entity.id
_entity.type
_entity.pdbx_description
1 polymer ?
#
loop_
_entity_poly.entity_id
_entity_poly.type
_entity_poly.pdbx_seq_one_letter_code
_entity_poly.pdbx_strand_id
1 'polypeptide(L)'
;MNQTYPQPPLPSARRRVLMHHGVIYVAYNADHIPNPPLPHTADFLNSNVLPSVSWASNLHPYMGWAPQNPSFTGTVLGRLEAHACDKVEAKGNQGYVLASEVTASWIGLECSLRALISSLLGLLPHNSRTFPLDMENPRLPSSFGFAKSHPSPGHVRNAARRSCNAFIPVMAYATYLIMRLRRVAQENGWYEDRWARQLEEMEQFPPAWIQEVCLSQIVDMDTPRNGVFVRLSSCQFLKDVRTFINFGMPVWFVWDPMQQNTPHEWVNLIRPTTEELTNISMLTADTPMDISSAWGNPNYWIYMILSLHCICLLSF
;
A
#
# COMPACT_ATOMS: atom_id res chain seq x y z
N MET A 1 7.82 -21.45 -25.42
CA MET A 1 8.92 -20.47 -25.38
C MET A 1 8.46 -19.31 -24.52
N ASN A 2 9.09 -19.07 -23.36
CA ASN A 2 8.78 -17.90 -22.53
C ASN A 2 9.37 -16.66 -23.20
N GLN A 3 8.57 -15.93 -23.97
CA GLN A 3 8.91 -14.57 -24.36
C GLN A 3 9.01 -13.75 -23.08
N THR A 4 10.24 -13.48 -22.65
CA THR A 4 10.51 -12.64 -21.49
C THR A 4 10.49 -11.21 -22.03
N TYR A 5 9.31 -10.59 -22.00
CA TYR A 5 9.19 -9.20 -22.41
C TYR A 5 10.06 -8.33 -21.49
N PRO A 6 10.81 -7.35 -22.05
CA PRO A 6 11.60 -6.45 -21.24
C PRO A 6 10.69 -5.72 -20.26
N GLN A 7 11.05 -5.75 -18.98
CA GLN A 7 10.30 -5.06 -17.94
C GLN A 7 10.31 -3.55 -18.24
N PRO A 8 9.19 -2.83 -18.05
CA PRO A 8 9.15 -1.39 -18.27
C PRO A 8 10.19 -0.70 -17.38
N PRO A 9 10.97 0.25 -17.93
CA PRO A 9 11.99 0.94 -17.15
C PRO A 9 11.32 1.72 -16.01
N LEU A 10 12.02 1.81 -14.87
CA LEU A 10 11.60 2.71 -13.78
C LEU A 10 11.65 4.17 -14.27
N PRO A 11 10.80 5.07 -13.77
CA PRO A 11 10.78 6.47 -14.15
C PRO A 11 12.02 7.20 -13.58
N SER A 12 13.17 7.03 -14.24
CA SER A 12 14.48 7.52 -13.78
C SER A 12 14.50 9.04 -13.56
N ALA A 13 13.78 9.82 -14.36
CA ALA A 13 13.65 11.28 -14.20
C ALA A 13 13.03 11.70 -12.85
N ARG A 14 12.26 10.80 -12.23
CA ARG A 14 11.62 11.02 -10.92
C ARG A 14 12.37 10.33 -9.78
N ARG A 15 13.55 9.75 -10.06
CA ARG A 15 14.41 9.19 -9.01
C ARG A 15 14.87 10.31 -8.07
N ARG A 16 14.76 10.05 -6.77
CA ARG A 16 15.20 10.93 -5.69
C ARG A 16 15.94 10.10 -4.66
N VAL A 17 17.09 10.60 -4.22
CA VAL A 17 17.79 10.09 -3.04
C VAL A 17 17.56 11.10 -1.93
N LEU A 18 17.00 10.64 -0.82
CA LEU A 18 16.50 11.47 0.27
C LEU A 18 17.07 10.91 1.58
N MET A 19 17.30 11.77 2.58
CA MET A 19 17.74 11.34 3.91
C MET A 19 16.75 11.78 4.97
N HIS A 20 16.47 10.89 5.91
CA HIS A 20 15.57 11.18 7.02
C HIS A 20 16.01 10.39 8.25
N HIS A 21 16.19 11.09 9.37
CA HIS A 21 16.79 10.53 10.61
C HIS A 21 18.07 9.73 10.32
N GLY A 22 18.89 10.25 9.40
CA GLY A 22 20.16 9.64 8.99
C GLY A 22 20.05 8.40 8.08
N VAL A 23 18.84 7.87 7.84
CA VAL A 23 18.65 6.76 6.90
C VAL A 23 18.50 7.31 5.49
N ILE A 24 19.17 6.69 4.52
CA ILE A 24 19.06 7.04 3.10
C ILE A 24 17.92 6.24 2.48
N TYR A 25 17.05 6.95 1.76
CA TYR A 25 15.95 6.38 1.01
C TYR A 25 16.08 6.72 -0.47
N VAL A 26 15.73 5.77 -1.33
CA VAL A 26 15.62 6.00 -2.78
C VAL A 26 14.17 5.81 -3.20
N ALA A 27 13.61 6.86 -3.81
CA ALA A 27 12.24 6.87 -4.31
C ALA A 27 12.25 7.17 -5.82
N TYR A 28 11.23 6.69 -6.53
CA TYR A 28 11.07 6.90 -7.99
C TYR A 28 9.82 7.68 -8.36
N ASN A 29 8.92 7.90 -7.40
CA ASN A 29 7.63 8.53 -7.63
C ASN A 29 7.12 9.24 -6.38
N ALA A 30 8.04 9.61 -5.47
CA ALA A 30 7.75 10.38 -4.28
C ALA A 30 8.81 11.47 -4.11
N ASP A 31 8.35 12.70 -3.84
CA ASP A 31 9.21 13.87 -3.70
C ASP A 31 9.62 14.16 -2.24
N HIS A 32 9.02 13.46 -1.28
CA HIS A 32 9.33 13.59 0.15
C HIS A 32 9.27 12.24 0.86
N ILE A 33 9.89 12.14 2.05
CA ILE A 33 9.80 10.97 2.93
C ILE A 33 8.76 11.26 4.02
N PRO A 34 7.66 10.49 4.13
CA PRO A 34 6.79 10.57 5.29
C PRO A 34 7.50 9.97 6.52
N ASN A 35 7.03 10.27 7.73
CA ASN A 35 7.62 9.69 8.94
C ASN A 35 7.60 8.15 8.87
N PRO A 36 8.76 7.46 8.92
CA PRO A 36 8.80 6.01 8.85
C PRO A 36 8.04 5.40 10.02
N PRO A 37 7.24 4.36 9.76
CA PRO A 37 6.52 3.68 10.82
C PRO A 37 7.50 3.02 11.79
N LEU A 38 7.19 3.11 13.09
CA LEU A 38 7.97 2.43 14.11
C LEU A 38 7.95 0.91 13.84
N PRO A 39 9.04 0.19 14.11
CA PRO A 39 9.20 -1.23 13.76
C PRO A 39 8.15 -2.20 14.37
N HIS A 40 7.22 -1.73 15.21
CA HIS A 40 6.26 -2.54 15.96
C HIS A 40 4.80 -2.06 15.92
N THR A 41 4.42 -1.06 15.12
CA THR A 41 3.02 -0.61 15.03
C THR A 41 2.24 -1.45 14.02
N ALA A 42 2.00 -2.73 14.34
CA ALA A 42 1.49 -3.71 13.39
C ALA A 42 -0.04 -3.94 13.41
N ASP A 43 -0.83 -3.13 14.11
CA ASP A 43 -2.26 -3.46 14.32
C ASP A 43 -3.22 -2.29 14.07
N PHE A 44 -3.08 -1.63 12.91
CA PHE A 44 -4.05 -0.60 12.49
C PHE A 44 -5.48 -1.13 12.47
N LEU A 45 -5.68 -2.42 12.14
CA LEU A 45 -6.97 -3.10 12.12
C LEU A 45 -7.68 -3.12 13.49
N ASN A 46 -6.92 -3.13 14.58
CA ASN A 46 -7.47 -3.15 15.94
C ASN A 46 -7.69 -1.74 16.50
N SER A 47 -7.23 -0.71 15.78
CA SER A 47 -7.38 0.69 16.13
C SER A 47 -8.50 1.35 15.31
N ASN A 48 -9.18 2.35 15.87
CA ASN A 48 -10.13 3.20 15.10
C ASN A 48 -9.40 4.16 14.14
N VAL A 49 -8.17 3.85 13.74
CA VAL A 49 -7.29 4.72 12.96
C VAL A 49 -7.25 4.21 11.53
N LEU A 50 -7.17 5.13 10.58
CA LEU A 50 -6.99 4.78 9.17
C LEU A 50 -5.62 4.09 8.98
N PRO A 51 -5.52 3.16 8.00
CA PRO A 51 -4.22 2.63 7.62
C PRO A 51 -3.29 3.78 7.19
N SER A 52 -2.07 3.80 7.72
CA SER A 52 -1.04 4.77 7.35
C SER A 52 0.06 4.10 6.52
N VAL A 53 1.03 4.90 6.08
CA VAL A 53 2.25 4.39 5.42
C VAL A 53 2.90 3.31 6.28
N SER A 54 3.26 2.19 5.66
CA SER A 54 3.75 1.00 6.36
C SER A 54 5.08 0.50 5.77
N TRP A 55 5.79 -0.32 6.54
CA TRP A 55 6.84 -1.16 5.96
C TRP A 55 6.20 -2.21 5.06
N ALA A 56 6.83 -2.48 3.92
CA ALA A 56 6.43 -3.55 3.01
C ALA A 56 6.37 -4.87 3.79
N SER A 57 5.18 -5.47 3.80
CA SER A 57 4.90 -6.70 4.51
C SER A 57 4.50 -7.78 3.51
N ASN A 58 5.14 -8.94 3.61
CA ASN A 58 4.79 -10.08 2.76
C ASN A 58 3.41 -10.67 3.14
N LEU A 59 2.99 -10.50 4.39
CA LEU A 59 1.63 -10.83 4.85
C LEU A 59 0.56 -9.99 4.10
N HIS A 60 0.85 -8.71 3.84
CA HIS A 60 -0.13 -7.78 3.27
C HIS A 60 0.48 -6.91 2.16
N PRO A 61 0.89 -7.50 1.01
CA PRO A 61 1.61 -6.79 -0.04
C PRO A 61 0.78 -5.70 -0.75
N TYR A 62 -0.54 -5.75 -0.58
CA TYR A 62 -1.49 -4.79 -1.15
C TYR A 62 -1.61 -3.51 -0.33
N MET A 63 -1.10 -3.43 0.91
CA MET A 63 -1.38 -2.29 1.80
C MET A 63 -0.86 -0.94 1.30
N GLY A 64 0.16 -0.93 0.45
CA GLY A 64 0.62 0.30 -0.20
C GLY A 64 -0.43 0.96 -1.10
N TRP A 65 -1.41 0.19 -1.58
CA TRP A 65 -2.53 0.66 -2.42
C TRP A 65 -3.70 1.22 -1.61
N ALA A 66 -3.65 1.17 -0.29
CA ALA A 66 -4.68 1.82 0.53
C ALA A 66 -4.69 3.34 0.22
N PRO A 67 -5.87 3.94 -0.04
CA PRO A 67 -5.98 5.39 -0.17
C PRO A 67 -5.56 6.08 1.13
N GLN A 68 -4.82 7.19 1.02
CA GLN A 68 -4.42 7.99 2.19
C GLN A 68 -5.64 8.63 2.86
N ASN A 69 -6.56 9.15 2.04
CA ASN A 69 -7.80 9.79 2.47
C ASN A 69 -8.97 9.13 1.73
N PRO A 70 -9.55 8.03 2.28
CA PRO A 70 -10.71 7.41 1.67
C PRO A 70 -11.89 8.39 1.72
N SER A 71 -12.38 8.82 0.56
CA SER A 71 -13.52 9.73 0.46
C SER A 71 -14.84 8.98 0.60
N PHE A 72 -14.86 7.66 0.37
CA PHE A 72 -16.04 6.81 0.36
C PHE A 72 -17.20 7.44 -0.41
N THR A 73 -16.93 7.94 -1.62
CA THR A 73 -17.92 8.59 -2.49
C THR A 73 -18.45 7.67 -3.59
N GLY A 74 -19.52 8.07 -4.27
CA GLY A 74 -20.10 7.36 -5.41
C GLY A 74 -21.03 6.20 -5.02
N THR A 75 -21.61 5.52 -6.00
CA THR A 75 -22.70 4.55 -5.75
C THR A 75 -22.23 3.29 -5.02
N VAL A 76 -20.97 2.87 -5.26
CA VAL A 76 -20.38 1.68 -4.62
C VAL A 76 -19.92 1.99 -3.20
N LEU A 77 -19.11 3.03 -3.01
CA LEU A 77 -18.44 3.31 -1.73
C LEU A 77 -19.19 4.31 -0.84
N GLY A 78 -20.14 5.09 -1.39
CA GLY A 78 -21.02 6.04 -0.66
C GLY A 78 -21.74 5.44 0.55
N ARG A 79 -21.88 4.12 0.55
CA ARG A 79 -22.47 3.36 1.65
C ARG A 79 -21.63 3.43 2.93
N LEU A 80 -20.35 3.77 2.83
CA LEU A 80 -19.37 3.80 3.93
C LEU A 80 -19.15 5.20 4.54
N GLU A 81 -19.94 6.20 4.13
CA GLU A 81 -19.80 7.56 4.65
C GLU A 81 -19.87 7.62 6.19
N ALA A 82 -19.13 8.56 6.78
CA ALA A 82 -18.92 8.64 8.23
C ALA A 82 -20.24 8.62 9.04
N HIS A 83 -21.28 9.29 8.55
CA HIS A 83 -22.58 9.39 9.20
C HIS A 83 -23.32 8.03 9.30
N ALA A 84 -22.98 7.05 8.45
CA ALA A 84 -23.55 5.71 8.53
C ALA A 84 -23.19 5.00 9.84
N CYS A 85 -22.00 5.29 10.41
CA CYS A 85 -21.54 4.70 11.67
C CYS A 85 -22.36 5.18 12.90
N ASP A 86 -23.06 6.30 12.78
CA ASP A 86 -23.79 6.91 13.90
C ASP A 86 -25.26 6.46 13.98
N LYS A 87 -25.74 5.74 12.96
CA LYS A 87 -27.10 5.18 12.89
C LYS A 87 -27.27 3.96 13.80
N VAL A 88 -27.44 4.20 15.09
CA VAL A 88 -27.60 3.17 16.12
C VAL A 88 -29.06 3.00 16.51
N GLU A 89 -29.52 1.76 16.57
CA GLU A 89 -30.88 1.39 16.96
C GLU A 89 -30.87 0.57 18.26
N ALA A 90 -31.89 0.75 19.10
CA ALA A 90 -32.12 -0.12 20.24
C ALA A 90 -32.82 -1.40 19.78
N LYS A 91 -32.28 -2.56 20.17
CA LYS A 91 -32.86 -3.88 19.86
C LYS A 91 -33.59 -4.44 21.08
N GLY A 92 -34.54 -3.67 21.62
CA GLY A 92 -35.26 -4.02 22.85
C GLY A 92 -34.30 -4.44 23.98
N ASN A 93 -34.58 -5.57 24.63
CA ASN A 93 -33.74 -6.11 25.71
C ASN A 93 -32.42 -6.76 25.23
N GLN A 94 -32.15 -6.80 23.93
CA GLN A 94 -30.95 -7.45 23.37
C GLN A 94 -29.75 -6.51 23.22
N GLY A 95 -29.88 -5.25 23.60
CA GLY A 95 -28.84 -4.22 23.51
C GLY A 95 -29.05 -3.28 22.33
N TYR A 96 -27.95 -2.85 21.71
CA TYR A 96 -27.91 -1.88 20.63
C TYR A 96 -27.26 -2.48 19.39
N VAL A 97 -27.77 -2.11 18.21
CA VAL A 97 -27.27 -2.57 16.91
C VAL A 97 -27.07 -1.37 15.98
N LEU A 98 -26.29 -1.58 14.92
CA LEU A 98 -26.28 -0.65 13.80
C LEU A 98 -27.60 -0.80 13.03
N ALA A 99 -28.10 0.30 12.47
CA ALA A 99 -29.36 0.30 11.74
C ALA A 99 -29.41 -0.81 10.69
N SER A 100 -30.56 -1.48 10.59
CA SER A 100 -30.72 -2.67 9.74
C SER A 100 -30.41 -2.38 8.26
N GLU A 101 -30.80 -1.20 7.78
CA GLU A 101 -30.49 -0.69 6.44
C GLU A 101 -28.98 -0.57 6.18
N VAL A 102 -28.22 -0.03 7.14
CA VAL A 102 -26.77 0.14 7.03
C VAL A 102 -26.10 -1.22 7.08
N THR A 103 -26.54 -2.07 8.00
CA THR A 103 -26.02 -3.43 8.16
C THR A 103 -26.18 -4.24 6.87
N ALA A 104 -27.39 -4.25 6.29
CA ALA A 104 -27.66 -4.95 5.03
C ALA A 104 -26.84 -4.36 3.87
N SER A 105 -26.73 -3.03 3.79
CA SER A 105 -25.95 -2.34 2.77
C SER A 105 -24.46 -2.70 2.81
N TRP A 106 -23.87 -2.74 4.01
CA TRP A 106 -22.47 -3.10 4.22
C TRP A 106 -22.20 -4.58 3.98
N ILE A 107 -23.10 -5.49 4.39
CA ILE A 107 -22.99 -6.93 4.07
C ILE A 107 -23.03 -7.13 2.55
N GLY A 108 -23.95 -6.45 1.85
CA GLY A 108 -24.02 -6.49 0.40
C GLY A 108 -22.72 -6.02 -0.26
N LEU A 109 -22.16 -4.89 0.20
CA LEU A 109 -20.90 -4.37 -0.30
C LEU A 109 -19.72 -5.33 -0.03
N GLU A 110 -19.61 -5.89 1.17
CA GLU A 110 -18.59 -6.88 1.51
C GLU A 110 -18.67 -8.11 0.59
N CYS A 111 -19.87 -8.64 0.36
CA CYS A 111 -20.10 -9.75 -0.55
C CYS A 111 -19.69 -9.40 -2.00
N SER A 112 -20.09 -8.23 -2.50
CA SER A 112 -19.75 -7.78 -3.86
C SER A 112 -18.24 -7.58 -4.04
N LEU A 113 -17.56 -6.97 -3.08
CA LEU A 113 -16.10 -6.79 -3.14
C LEU A 113 -15.35 -8.12 -3.04
N ARG A 114 -15.83 -9.05 -2.20
CA ARG A 114 -15.26 -10.41 -2.11
C ARG A 114 -15.43 -11.19 -3.41
N ALA A 115 -16.60 -11.06 -4.05
CA ALA A 115 -16.84 -11.65 -5.35
C ALA A 115 -15.88 -11.04 -6.38
N LEU A 116 -15.75 -9.71 -6.43
CA LEU A 116 -14.84 -9.01 -7.34
C LEU A 116 -13.40 -9.50 -7.19
N ILE A 117 -12.88 -9.56 -5.97
CA ILE A 117 -11.54 -10.09 -5.67
C ILE A 117 -11.38 -11.52 -6.20
N SER A 118 -12.38 -12.39 -5.95
CA SER A 118 -12.36 -13.77 -6.43
C SER A 118 -12.31 -13.86 -7.96
N SER A 119 -13.09 -13.03 -8.65
CA SER A 119 -13.13 -12.99 -10.11
C SER A 119 -11.82 -12.43 -10.69
N LEU A 120 -11.26 -11.37 -10.10
CA LEU A 120 -9.95 -10.80 -10.48
C LEU A 120 -8.82 -11.81 -10.31
N LEU A 121 -8.82 -12.59 -9.22
CA LEU A 121 -7.87 -13.70 -9.03
C LEU A 121 -8.03 -14.77 -10.11
N GLY A 122 -9.27 -15.07 -10.51
CA GLY A 122 -9.58 -15.99 -11.60
C GLY A 122 -9.02 -15.52 -12.96
N LEU A 123 -9.00 -14.21 -13.20
CA LEU A 123 -8.47 -13.61 -14.43
C LEU A 123 -6.94 -13.62 -14.52
N LEU A 124 -6.22 -13.70 -13.40
CA LEU A 124 -4.76 -13.72 -13.43
C LEU A 124 -4.25 -15.00 -14.13
N PRO A 125 -3.36 -14.90 -15.13
CA PRO A 125 -2.68 -16.05 -15.70
C PRO A 125 -1.90 -16.86 -14.65
N HIS A 126 -1.74 -18.16 -14.86
CA HIS A 126 -1.06 -19.05 -13.90
C HIS A 126 0.34 -18.57 -13.48
N ASN A 127 1.13 -18.05 -14.41
CA ASN A 127 2.47 -17.49 -14.14
C ASN A 127 2.43 -16.18 -13.33
N SER A 128 1.31 -15.46 -13.37
CA SER A 128 1.08 -14.20 -12.65
C SER A 128 0.31 -14.39 -11.34
N ARG A 129 0.03 -15.64 -10.93
CA ARG A 129 -0.55 -15.98 -9.61
C ARG A 129 0.51 -16.29 -8.55
N THR A 130 1.75 -15.85 -8.77
CA THR A 130 2.79 -15.93 -7.75
C THR A 130 2.58 -14.80 -6.75
N PHE A 131 2.32 -15.16 -5.49
CA PHE A 131 2.18 -14.22 -4.37
C PHE A 131 3.27 -14.54 -3.33
N PRO A 132 3.56 -13.64 -2.38
CA PRO A 132 4.37 -13.99 -1.21
C PRO A 132 3.81 -15.23 -0.51
N LEU A 133 4.70 -16.05 0.04
CA LEU A 133 4.32 -17.36 0.61
C LEU A 133 3.40 -17.24 1.83
N ASP A 134 3.60 -16.18 2.60
CA ASP A 134 2.89 -15.85 3.84
C ASP A 134 1.76 -14.84 3.63
N MET A 135 1.41 -14.52 2.38
CA MET A 135 0.36 -13.55 2.10
C MET A 135 -1.00 -13.98 2.68
N GLU A 136 -1.63 -13.06 3.42
CA GLU A 136 -2.96 -13.22 3.99
C GLU A 136 -4.01 -12.44 3.18
N ASN A 137 -5.25 -12.93 3.22
CA ASN A 137 -6.38 -12.17 2.72
C ASN A 137 -6.79 -11.10 3.75
N PRO A 138 -7.30 -9.93 3.32
CA PRO A 138 -7.78 -8.92 4.23
C PRO A 138 -8.90 -9.47 5.11
N ARG A 139 -8.86 -9.14 6.41
CA ARG A 139 -9.93 -9.48 7.35
C ARG A 139 -11.22 -8.80 6.90
N LEU A 140 -12.31 -9.57 6.87
CA LEU A 140 -13.60 -9.07 6.42
C LEU A 140 -14.18 -8.04 7.41
N PRO A 141 -14.79 -6.94 6.93
CA PRO A 141 -15.46 -5.93 7.77
C PRO A 141 -16.42 -6.51 8.83
N SER A 142 -17.16 -7.55 8.47
CA SER A 142 -18.10 -8.27 9.34
C SER A 142 -17.44 -8.89 10.57
N SER A 143 -16.16 -9.25 10.49
CA SER A 143 -15.40 -9.80 11.62
C SER A 143 -15.23 -8.82 12.77
N PHE A 144 -15.33 -7.51 12.51
CA PHE A 144 -15.25 -6.44 13.52
C PHE A 144 -16.59 -6.14 14.21
N GLY A 145 -17.66 -6.86 13.84
CA GLY A 145 -18.88 -6.96 14.63
C GLY A 145 -19.92 -5.87 14.41
N PHE A 146 -19.88 -5.12 13.29
CA PHE A 146 -20.94 -4.13 12.98
C PHE A 146 -22.34 -4.76 12.89
N ALA A 147 -22.44 -6.03 12.48
CA ALA A 147 -23.69 -6.77 12.38
C ALA A 147 -24.14 -7.45 13.70
N LYS A 148 -23.38 -7.28 14.79
CA LYS A 148 -23.68 -7.90 16.10
C LYS A 148 -24.42 -6.92 17.01
N SER A 149 -25.08 -7.46 18.04
CA SER A 149 -25.63 -6.66 19.14
C SER A 149 -24.55 -6.33 20.16
N HIS A 150 -24.63 -5.14 20.75
CA HIS A 150 -23.66 -4.59 21.70
C HIS A 150 -24.34 -4.01 22.95
N PRO A 151 -23.65 -3.95 24.09
CA PRO A 151 -24.25 -3.51 25.36
C PRO A 151 -24.53 -2.00 25.41
N SER A 152 -23.90 -1.18 24.56
CA SER A 152 -24.14 0.26 24.53
C SER A 152 -24.00 0.86 23.12
N PRO A 153 -24.58 2.04 22.85
CA PRO A 153 -24.43 2.72 21.57
C PRO A 153 -22.97 3.02 21.21
N GLY A 154 -22.13 3.33 22.21
CA GLY A 154 -20.71 3.59 22.00
C GLY A 154 -19.96 2.35 21.45
N HIS A 155 -20.31 1.15 21.92
CA HIS A 155 -19.74 -0.10 21.39
C HIS A 155 -20.17 -0.35 19.95
N VAL A 156 -21.43 -0.05 19.59
CA VAL A 156 -21.90 -0.13 18.20
C VAL A 156 -21.09 0.81 17.30
N ARG A 157 -20.96 2.09 17.68
CA ARG A 157 -20.20 3.07 16.88
C ARG A 157 -18.74 2.66 16.71
N ASN A 158 -18.10 2.14 17.75
CA ASN A 158 -16.72 1.64 17.67
C ASN A 158 -16.60 0.40 16.77
N ALA A 159 -17.54 -0.55 16.86
CA ALA A 159 -17.58 -1.69 15.96
C ALA A 159 -17.79 -1.24 14.50
N ALA A 160 -18.74 -0.33 14.26
CA ALA A 160 -19.03 0.23 12.95
C ALA A 160 -17.82 0.97 12.35
N ARG A 161 -17.12 1.80 13.12
CA ARG A 161 -15.91 2.50 12.66
C ARG A 161 -14.78 1.54 12.29
N ARG A 162 -14.51 0.52 13.11
CA ARG A 162 -13.50 -0.51 12.78
C ARG A 162 -13.89 -1.30 11.53
N SER A 163 -15.15 -1.69 11.43
CA SER A 163 -15.68 -2.37 10.24
C SER A 163 -15.59 -1.48 8.99
N CYS A 164 -15.90 -0.19 9.08
CA CYS A 164 -15.73 0.76 7.99
C CYS A 164 -14.28 0.83 7.53
N ASN A 165 -13.34 1.00 8.47
CA ASN A 165 -11.91 1.02 8.16
C ASN A 165 -11.41 -0.30 7.57
N ALA A 166 -12.01 -1.44 7.93
CA ALA A 166 -11.67 -2.75 7.38
C ALA A 166 -12.05 -2.92 5.91
N PHE A 167 -12.88 -2.05 5.32
CA PHE A 167 -13.07 -2.02 3.87
C PHE A 167 -11.83 -1.50 3.13
N ILE A 168 -10.97 -0.71 3.78
CA ILE A 168 -9.80 -0.10 3.13
C ILE A 168 -8.79 -1.16 2.66
N PRO A 169 -8.38 -2.15 3.49
CA PRO A 169 -7.57 -3.28 3.02
C PRO A 169 -8.24 -4.10 1.92
N VAL A 170 -9.56 -4.27 1.95
CA VAL A 170 -10.31 -4.98 0.90
C VAL A 170 -10.23 -4.23 -0.43
N MET A 171 -10.44 -2.91 -0.41
CA MET A 171 -10.26 -2.04 -1.57
C MET A 171 -8.83 -2.08 -2.09
N ALA A 172 -7.84 -1.96 -1.19
CA ALA A 172 -6.43 -2.01 -1.55
C ALA A 172 -6.04 -3.34 -2.21
N TYR A 173 -6.60 -4.46 -1.75
CA TYR A 173 -6.38 -5.76 -2.36
C TYR A 173 -6.99 -5.86 -3.77
N ALA A 174 -8.21 -5.34 -3.96
CA ALA A 174 -8.81 -5.25 -5.29
C ALA A 174 -7.93 -4.39 -6.23
N THR A 175 -7.48 -3.21 -5.80
CA THR A 175 -6.56 -2.35 -6.55
C THR A 175 -5.28 -3.09 -6.91
N TYR A 176 -4.65 -3.78 -5.96
CA TYR A 176 -3.44 -4.58 -6.17
C TYR A 176 -3.63 -5.61 -7.29
N LEU A 177 -4.74 -6.36 -7.29
CA LEU A 177 -5.05 -7.34 -8.32
C LEU A 177 -5.28 -6.70 -9.70
N ILE A 178 -6.01 -5.58 -9.74
CA ILE A 178 -6.23 -4.82 -10.98
C ILE A 178 -4.89 -4.36 -11.54
N MET A 179 -3.99 -3.80 -10.73
CA MET A 179 -2.67 -3.35 -11.22
C MET A 179 -1.82 -4.50 -11.76
N ARG A 180 -1.93 -5.70 -11.20
CA ARG A 180 -1.28 -6.90 -11.76
C ARG A 180 -1.88 -7.30 -13.11
N LEU A 181 -3.21 -7.21 -13.27
CA LEU A 181 -3.86 -7.46 -14.55
C LEU A 181 -3.46 -6.42 -15.61
N ARG A 182 -3.38 -5.13 -15.23
CA ARG A 182 -2.88 -4.06 -16.11
C ARG A 182 -1.46 -4.34 -16.59
N ARG A 183 -0.58 -4.78 -15.69
CA ARG A 183 0.78 -5.20 -16.04
C ARG A 183 0.78 -6.34 -17.05
N VAL A 184 -0.03 -7.38 -16.83
CA VAL A 184 -0.16 -8.49 -17.78
C VAL A 184 -0.64 -8.00 -19.15
N ALA A 185 -1.59 -7.06 -19.18
CA ALA A 185 -2.05 -6.44 -20.42
C ALA A 185 -0.90 -5.69 -21.14
N GLN A 186 -0.11 -4.89 -20.40
CA GLN A 186 1.07 -4.19 -20.92
C GLN A 186 2.14 -5.15 -21.45
N GLU A 187 2.45 -6.22 -20.71
CA GLU A 187 3.43 -7.24 -21.13
C GLU A 187 2.99 -7.97 -22.41
N ASN A 188 1.68 -8.14 -22.63
CA ASN A 188 1.12 -8.71 -23.85
C ASN A 188 0.90 -7.68 -24.98
N GLY A 189 1.29 -6.41 -24.79
CA GLY A 189 1.12 -5.34 -25.77
C GLY A 189 -0.34 -4.95 -26.03
N TRP A 190 -1.23 -5.19 -25.07
CA TRP A 190 -2.64 -4.79 -25.19
C TRP A 190 -2.80 -3.30 -24.92
N TYR A 191 -3.53 -2.62 -25.80
CA TYR A 191 -3.81 -1.18 -25.70
C TYR A 191 -4.85 -0.83 -24.62
N GLU A 192 -5.67 -1.79 -24.20
CA GLU A 192 -6.77 -1.56 -23.26
C GLU A 192 -6.76 -2.57 -22.12
N ASP A 193 -7.10 -2.09 -20.93
CA ASP A 193 -7.32 -2.90 -19.73
C ASP A 193 -8.59 -3.74 -19.88
N ARG A 194 -8.42 -5.02 -20.21
CA ARG A 194 -9.57 -5.90 -20.50
C ARG A 194 -10.29 -6.45 -19.27
N TRP A 195 -9.74 -6.28 -18.07
CA TRP A 195 -10.28 -6.94 -16.87
C TRP A 195 -11.76 -6.59 -16.65
N ALA A 196 -12.15 -5.33 -16.82
CA ALA A 196 -13.53 -4.88 -16.58
C ALA A 196 -14.49 -5.54 -17.57
N ARG A 197 -14.13 -5.51 -18.87
CA ARG A 197 -14.89 -6.18 -19.92
C ARG A 197 -14.96 -7.69 -19.73
N GLN A 198 -13.87 -8.32 -19.29
CA GLN A 198 -13.87 -9.76 -19.00
C GLN A 198 -14.80 -10.11 -17.84
N LEU A 199 -14.92 -9.24 -16.83
CA LEU A 199 -15.88 -9.43 -15.75
C LEU A 199 -17.33 -9.25 -16.21
N GLU A 200 -17.58 -8.32 -17.14
CA GLU A 200 -18.90 -8.16 -17.77
C GLU A 200 -19.28 -9.39 -18.60
N GLU A 201 -18.33 -9.94 -19.38
CA GLU A 201 -18.50 -11.15 -20.19
C GLU A 201 -18.73 -12.42 -19.35
N MET A 202 -18.24 -12.44 -18.11
CA MET A 202 -18.52 -13.52 -17.15
C MET A 202 -19.94 -13.49 -16.58
N GLU A 203 -20.71 -12.42 -16.84
CA GLU A 203 -22.08 -12.19 -16.34
C GLU A 203 -22.22 -12.29 -14.81
N GLN A 204 -21.12 -12.19 -14.06
CA GLN A 204 -21.11 -12.28 -12.60
C GLN A 204 -21.54 -10.99 -11.91
N PHE A 205 -21.41 -9.85 -12.60
CA PHE A 205 -21.75 -8.54 -12.10
C PHE A 205 -22.61 -7.77 -13.10
N PRO A 206 -23.57 -6.96 -12.64
CA PRO A 206 -24.25 -6.02 -13.52
C PRO A 206 -23.23 -5.05 -14.16
N PRO A 207 -23.29 -4.78 -15.47
CA PRO A 207 -22.33 -3.87 -16.13
C PRO A 207 -22.27 -2.48 -15.47
N ALA A 208 -23.42 -1.95 -15.07
CA ALA A 208 -23.50 -0.67 -14.34
C ALA A 208 -22.70 -0.71 -13.03
N TRP A 209 -22.66 -1.85 -12.32
CA TRP A 209 -21.87 -1.97 -11.09
C TRP A 209 -20.37 -1.95 -11.38
N ILE A 210 -19.91 -2.60 -12.46
CA ILE A 210 -18.51 -2.58 -12.89
C ILE A 210 -18.09 -1.16 -13.29
N GLN A 211 -18.93 -0.43 -14.01
CA GLN A 211 -18.68 0.98 -14.35
C GLN A 211 -18.50 1.85 -13.10
N GLU A 212 -19.35 1.69 -12.09
CA GLU A 212 -19.21 2.43 -10.83
C GLU A 212 -17.93 2.03 -10.06
N VAL A 213 -17.48 0.77 -10.15
CA VAL A 213 -16.18 0.36 -9.61
C VAL A 213 -15.03 1.06 -10.35
N CYS A 214 -15.10 1.16 -11.67
CA CYS A 214 -14.11 1.87 -12.50
C CYS A 214 -14.01 3.36 -12.17
N LEU A 215 -15.11 3.98 -11.74
CA LEU A 215 -15.15 5.38 -11.30
C LEU A 215 -14.76 5.58 -9.83
N SER A 216 -14.54 4.49 -9.08
CA SER A 216 -14.24 4.55 -7.65
C SER A 216 -12.73 4.67 -7.37
N GLN A 217 -12.40 5.04 -6.12
CA GLN A 217 -11.03 5.04 -5.59
C GLN A 217 -10.33 3.66 -5.64
N ILE A 218 -11.02 2.57 -5.97
CA ILE A 218 -10.40 1.26 -6.20
C ILE A 218 -9.56 1.28 -7.48
N VAL A 219 -10.03 1.96 -8.53
CA VAL A 219 -9.42 1.94 -9.88
C VAL A 219 -8.76 3.26 -10.23
N ASP A 220 -9.26 4.36 -9.66
CA ASP A 220 -8.72 5.70 -9.89
C ASP A 220 -7.23 5.78 -9.53
N MET A 221 -6.42 6.18 -10.51
CA MET A 221 -4.97 6.28 -10.40
C MET A 221 -4.51 7.62 -9.83
N ASP A 222 -5.39 8.63 -9.84
CA ASP A 222 -5.09 9.93 -9.27
C ASP A 222 -5.32 9.97 -7.75
N THR A 223 -6.03 8.97 -7.22
CA THR A 223 -6.20 8.78 -5.77
C THR A 223 -4.84 8.60 -5.07
N PRO A 224 -4.46 9.49 -4.14
CA PRO A 224 -3.22 9.37 -3.38
C PRO A 224 -3.17 8.08 -2.55
N ARG A 225 -2.12 7.29 -2.73
CA ARG A 225 -1.91 5.99 -2.07
C ARG A 225 -0.93 6.11 -0.91
N ASN A 226 -1.10 5.31 0.13
CA ASN A 226 -0.22 5.29 1.30
C ASN A 226 1.23 5.02 0.92
N GLY A 227 1.44 4.13 -0.05
CA GLY A 227 2.78 3.66 -0.40
C GLY A 227 3.42 2.80 0.69
N VAL A 228 4.66 2.38 0.46
CA VAL A 228 5.40 1.51 1.39
C VAL A 228 6.90 1.82 1.44
N PHE A 229 7.47 1.60 2.62
CA PHE A 229 8.92 1.52 2.81
C PHE A 229 9.41 0.10 2.52
N VAL A 230 10.39 -0.06 1.63
CA VAL A 230 10.88 -1.36 1.18
C VAL A 230 12.31 -1.61 1.66
N ARG A 231 12.53 -2.76 2.30
CA ARG A 231 13.85 -3.34 2.50
C ARG A 231 14.03 -4.48 1.50
N LEU A 232 15.13 -4.45 0.74
CA LEU A 232 15.38 -5.45 -0.29
C LEU A 232 15.52 -6.87 0.28
N SER A 233 16.14 -7.00 1.46
CA SER A 233 16.41 -8.30 2.09
C SER A 233 15.15 -9.06 2.54
N SER A 234 14.03 -8.37 2.78
CA SER A 234 12.82 -8.97 3.35
C SER A 234 11.60 -8.97 2.42
N CYS A 235 11.64 -8.25 1.30
CA CYS A 235 10.49 -8.10 0.40
C CYS A 235 10.45 -9.22 -0.66
N GLN A 236 9.42 -10.09 -0.61
CA GLN A 236 9.26 -11.21 -1.55
C GLN A 236 8.58 -10.80 -2.86
N PHE A 237 7.91 -9.65 -2.90
CA PHE A 237 7.13 -9.17 -4.04
C PHE A 237 7.82 -8.05 -4.83
N LEU A 238 9.16 -7.96 -4.79
CA LEU A 238 9.94 -6.93 -5.50
C LEU A 238 9.62 -6.85 -7.01
N LYS A 239 9.26 -7.98 -7.63
CA LYS A 239 8.81 -8.00 -9.03
C LYS A 239 7.56 -7.15 -9.27
N ASP A 240 6.63 -7.13 -8.31
CA ASP A 240 5.43 -6.33 -8.42
C ASP A 240 5.69 -4.87 -8.00
N VAL A 241 6.70 -4.61 -7.15
CA VAL A 241 7.06 -3.23 -6.73
C VAL A 241 7.39 -2.35 -7.94
N ARG A 242 8.07 -2.87 -8.97
CA ARG A 242 8.32 -2.11 -10.22
C ARG A 242 7.02 -1.67 -10.88
N THR A 243 6.08 -2.60 -11.00
CA THR A 243 4.73 -2.33 -11.51
C THR A 243 4.04 -1.26 -10.68
N PHE A 244 4.16 -1.34 -9.35
CA PHE A 244 3.47 -0.41 -8.47
C PHE A 244 4.01 1.01 -8.57
N ILE A 245 5.32 1.17 -8.73
CA ILE A 245 5.95 2.46 -8.99
C ILE A 245 5.41 3.08 -10.27
N ASN A 246 5.34 2.28 -11.35
CA ASN A 246 4.88 2.74 -12.66
C ASN A 246 3.39 3.14 -12.65
N PHE A 247 2.59 2.49 -11.81
CA PHE A 247 1.19 2.84 -11.56
C PHE A 247 1.02 3.84 -10.40
N GLY A 248 2.07 4.57 -10.01
CA GLY A 248 1.93 5.72 -9.11
C GLY A 248 1.80 5.41 -7.62
N MET A 249 1.98 4.16 -7.17
CA MET A 249 2.06 3.84 -5.74
C MET A 249 3.40 4.32 -5.16
N PRO A 250 3.44 5.23 -4.17
CA PRO A 250 4.69 5.72 -3.60
C PRO A 250 5.54 4.59 -3.00
N VAL A 251 6.83 4.57 -3.28
CA VAL A 251 7.76 3.57 -2.72
C VAL A 251 9.06 4.25 -2.28
N TRP A 252 9.50 3.91 -1.07
CA TRP A 252 10.76 4.37 -0.49
C TRP A 252 11.65 3.16 -0.18
N PHE A 253 12.67 2.92 -0.99
CA PHE A 253 13.66 1.87 -0.74
C PHE A 253 14.66 2.33 0.31
N VAL A 254 14.87 1.55 1.36
CA VAL A 254 15.97 1.79 2.29
C VAL A 254 17.27 1.40 1.62
N TRP A 255 18.20 2.36 1.55
CA TRP A 255 19.57 2.08 1.16
C TRP A 255 20.42 1.79 2.39
N ASP A 256 21.08 0.63 2.36
CA ASP A 256 22.05 0.23 3.37
C ASP A 256 23.36 -0.14 2.65
N PRO A 257 24.50 0.53 2.97
CA PRO A 257 25.79 0.22 2.38
C PRO A 257 26.20 -1.26 2.51
N MET A 258 25.74 -1.97 3.56
CA MET A 258 26.02 -3.39 3.72
C MET A 258 25.33 -4.27 2.66
N GLN A 259 24.29 -3.75 2.00
CA GLN A 259 23.58 -4.43 0.90
C GLN A 259 24.30 -4.31 -0.45
N GLN A 260 25.41 -3.56 -0.54
CA GLN A 260 26.16 -3.37 -1.79
C GLN A 260 26.64 -4.68 -2.43
N ASN A 261 26.89 -5.71 -1.61
CA ASN A 261 27.38 -7.01 -2.04
C ASN A 261 26.27 -8.04 -2.30
N THR A 262 25.00 -7.69 -2.11
CA THR A 262 23.88 -8.60 -2.35
C THR A 262 23.60 -8.65 -3.86
N PRO A 263 23.79 -9.80 -4.54
CA PRO A 263 23.53 -9.89 -5.97
C PRO A 263 22.03 -9.89 -6.23
N HIS A 264 21.47 -8.72 -6.52
CA HIS A 264 20.07 -8.54 -6.87
C HIS A 264 19.93 -7.38 -7.85
N GLU A 265 19.07 -7.53 -8.88
CA GLU A 265 18.88 -6.49 -9.92
C GLU A 265 18.52 -5.12 -9.31
N TRP A 266 17.80 -5.12 -8.19
CA TRP A 266 17.39 -3.91 -7.51
C TRP A 266 18.52 -3.17 -6.83
N VAL A 267 19.58 -3.85 -6.36
CA VAL A 267 20.69 -3.19 -5.65
C VAL A 267 21.36 -2.17 -6.56
N ASN A 268 21.55 -2.50 -7.85
CA ASN A 268 22.13 -1.57 -8.82
C ASN A 268 21.17 -0.41 -9.14
N LEU A 269 19.87 -0.67 -9.20
CA LEU A 269 18.87 0.36 -9.50
C LEU A 269 18.77 1.39 -8.37
N ILE A 270 18.76 0.93 -7.11
CA ILE A 270 18.57 1.80 -5.95
C ILE A 270 19.89 2.35 -5.40
N ARG A 271 21.05 1.92 -5.88
CA ARG A 271 22.34 2.41 -5.41
C ARG A 271 22.46 3.93 -5.63
N PRO A 272 22.61 4.75 -4.59
CA PRO A 272 22.91 6.17 -4.73
C PRO A 272 24.24 6.37 -5.46
N THR A 273 24.32 7.39 -6.31
CA THR A 273 25.59 7.82 -6.89
C THR A 273 26.42 8.58 -5.86
N THR A 274 27.73 8.69 -6.09
CA THR A 274 28.61 9.49 -5.22
C THR A 274 28.14 10.94 -5.15
N GLU A 275 27.73 11.52 -6.27
CA GLU A 275 27.21 12.90 -6.34
C GLU A 275 25.94 13.07 -5.48
N GLU A 276 25.00 12.11 -5.53
CA GLU A 276 23.77 12.14 -4.74
C GLU A 276 24.06 12.08 -3.24
N LEU A 277 25.02 11.25 -2.83
CA LEU A 277 25.45 11.16 -1.43
C LEU A 277 26.12 12.45 -0.94
N THR A 278 26.95 13.08 -1.78
CA THR A 278 27.58 14.37 -1.46
C THR A 278 26.53 15.47 -1.30
N ASN A 279 25.55 15.56 -2.20
CA ASN A 279 24.48 16.56 -2.15
C ASN A 279 23.65 16.45 -0.85
N ILE A 280 23.34 15.23 -0.42
CA ILE A 280 22.60 15.00 0.83
C ILE A 280 23.45 15.32 2.06
N SER A 281 24.74 15.00 2.03
CA SER A 281 25.67 15.30 3.13
C SER A 281 25.82 16.80 3.34
N MET A 282 25.86 17.58 2.25
CA MET A 282 25.90 19.05 2.32
C MET A 282 24.62 19.64 2.92
N LEU A 283 23.44 19.10 2.58
CA LEU A 283 22.15 19.55 3.12
C LEU A 283 21.97 19.28 4.62
N THR A 284 22.68 18.29 5.18
CA THR A 284 22.55 17.87 6.59
C THR A 284 23.60 18.48 7.50
N ALA A 285 24.70 19.02 6.96
CA ALA A 285 25.70 19.75 7.73
C ALA A 285 25.16 21.06 8.35
N ASP A 286 24.08 21.60 7.79
CA ASP A 286 23.45 22.86 8.24
C ASP A 286 22.34 22.67 9.30
N THR A 287 22.06 21.43 9.73
CA THR A 287 21.01 21.14 10.75
C THR A 287 21.59 20.37 11.95
N PRO A 288 21.67 20.96 13.16
CA PRO A 288 22.14 20.23 14.34
C PRO A 288 21.13 19.14 14.71
N MET A 289 21.59 17.88 14.67
CA MET A 289 20.79 16.68 14.89
C MET A 289 20.78 16.32 16.38
N ASP A 290 19.59 16.28 17.02
CA ASP A 290 19.40 15.76 18.38
C ASP A 290 19.21 14.23 18.31
N ILE A 291 20.25 13.48 18.71
CA ILE A 291 20.39 12.03 18.46
C ILE A 291 19.98 11.19 19.68
N SER A 292 19.18 11.73 20.58
CA SER A 292 18.87 11.05 21.85
C SER A 292 17.84 9.91 21.76
N SER A 293 17.12 9.75 20.63
CA SER A 293 15.97 8.82 20.55
C SER A 293 16.01 7.77 19.43
N ALA A 294 17.06 7.72 18.60
CA ALA A 294 17.16 6.77 17.49
C ALA A 294 18.00 5.54 17.87
N TRP A 295 17.31 4.42 18.08
CA TRP A 295 17.78 3.04 18.17
C TRP A 295 19.27 2.77 17.82
N GLY A 296 20.02 2.29 18.82
CA GLY A 296 21.05 1.26 18.67
C GLY A 296 22.35 1.61 17.92
N ASN A 297 23.33 2.09 18.68
CA ASN A 297 24.77 2.15 18.41
C ASN A 297 25.29 3.42 17.68
N PRO A 298 25.75 4.46 18.42
CA PRO A 298 26.27 5.72 17.86
C PRO A 298 27.57 5.58 17.05
N ASN A 299 28.20 4.40 17.07
CA ASN A 299 29.47 4.15 16.38
C ASN A 299 29.36 4.06 14.85
N TYR A 300 28.17 3.92 14.27
CA TYR A 300 28.00 3.87 12.81
C TYR A 300 28.24 5.23 12.11
N TRP A 301 28.00 6.34 12.81
CA TRP A 301 28.07 7.69 12.25
C TRP A 301 29.49 8.21 12.07
N ILE A 302 30.38 7.86 12.99
CA ILE A 302 31.79 8.29 12.97
C ILE A 302 32.49 7.68 11.75
N TYR A 303 32.20 6.43 11.38
CA TYR A 303 32.80 5.81 10.20
C TYR A 303 32.27 6.38 8.88
N MET A 304 31.00 6.78 8.79
CA MET A 304 30.45 7.33 7.55
C MET A 304 30.97 8.75 7.28
N ILE A 305 31.06 9.59 8.31
CA ILE A 305 31.63 10.95 8.20
C ILE A 305 33.14 10.89 7.94
N LEU A 306 33.88 9.98 8.59
CA LEU A 306 35.33 9.81 8.35
C LEU A 306 35.61 9.25 6.95
N SER A 307 34.78 8.34 6.44
CA SER A 307 34.96 7.79 5.09
C SER A 307 34.69 8.83 3.99
N LEU A 308 33.67 9.69 4.17
CA LEU A 308 33.40 10.81 3.26
C LEU A 308 34.48 11.90 3.32
N HIS A 309 35.03 12.23 4.51
CA HIS A 309 36.17 13.15 4.62
C HIS A 309 37.45 12.61 3.96
N CYS A 310 37.70 11.30 4.06
CA CYS A 310 38.85 10.68 3.38
C CYS A 310 38.73 10.71 1.85
N ILE A 311 37.51 10.63 1.29
CA ILE A 311 37.30 10.70 -0.17
C ILE A 311 37.55 12.13 -0.68
N CYS A 312 37.15 13.16 0.07
CA CYS A 312 37.45 14.56 -0.27
C CYS A 312 38.94 14.92 -0.16
N LEU A 313 39.69 14.30 0.76
CA LEU A 313 41.13 14.55 0.93
C LEU A 313 42.03 13.81 -0.08
N LEU A 314 41.52 12.80 -0.78
CA LEU A 314 42.26 12.05 -1.81
C LEU A 314 42.12 12.65 -3.23
N SER A 315 41.41 13.77 -3.38
CA SER A 315 41.16 14.42 -4.68
C SER A 315 41.85 15.78 -4.84
N PHE A 316 42.94 16.03 -4.11
CA PHE A 316 43.83 17.18 -4.30
C PHE A 316 45.29 16.73 -4.45
#